data_AF-A0A1A8R358-F1
#
_entry.id   AF-A0A1A8R358-F1
#
_cell.length_a   1.000
_cell.length_b   1.000
_cell.length_c   1.000
_cell.angle_alpha   90.00
_cell.angle_beta   90.00
_cell.angle_gamma   90.00
#
_symmetry.space_group_name_H-M   'P 1'
#
loop_
_entity.id
_entity.type
_entity.pdbx_description
1 polymer ?
#
loop_
_entity_poly.entity_id
_entity_poly.type
_entity_poly.pdbx_seq_one_letter_code
_entity_poly.pdbx_strand_id
1 'polypeptide(L)'
;TDKQRGGGVCCYVNKRYCKTIVVRERICTPDIELLSISLRPFYLPREFQQLFFTVVYIHPRANAVTAAQLINDVTHRLDTICPEAPKFILGDFNHCRLEETLKTYEQYITCTTTLRNTTLDLCF
;
A
#
# COMPACT_ATOMS: atom_id res chain seq x y z
N THR A 1 19.73 -2.79 -0.63
CA THR A 1 19.08 -1.49 -0.88
C THR A 1 19.40 -1.02 -2.30
N ASP A 2 19.31 -1.91 -3.30
CA ASP A 2 20.17 -1.80 -4.51
C ASP A 2 19.38 -1.79 -5.82
N LYS A 3 18.40 -0.89 -5.96
CA LYS A 3 17.83 -0.57 -7.28
C LYS A 3 18.58 0.62 -7.89
N GLN A 4 19.36 0.39 -8.95
CA GLN A 4 20.20 1.43 -9.54
C GLN A 4 19.51 2.28 -10.63
N ARG A 5 18.37 1.85 -11.20
CA ARG A 5 17.61 2.61 -12.22
C ARG A 5 16.10 2.30 -12.22
N GLY A 6 15.31 3.34 -12.44
CA GLY A 6 13.88 3.31 -12.83
C GLY A 6 12.89 3.02 -11.69
N GLY A 7 11.73 3.68 -11.71
CA GLY A 7 10.61 3.48 -10.76
C GLY A 7 10.45 4.59 -9.73
N GLY A 8 9.57 4.35 -8.77
CA GLY A 8 9.26 5.19 -7.63
C GLY A 8 7.75 5.21 -7.36
N VAL A 9 7.37 5.02 -6.11
CA VAL A 9 6.01 5.34 -5.63
C VAL A 9 5.99 6.72 -4.98
N CYS A 10 4.87 7.42 -5.13
CA CYS A 10 4.62 8.68 -4.45
C CYS A 10 3.16 8.74 -3.99
N CYS A 11 2.90 9.51 -2.94
CA CYS A 11 1.56 9.77 -2.45
C CYS A 11 1.33 11.28 -2.37
N TYR A 12 0.31 11.76 -3.06
CA TYR A 12 -0.10 13.16 -3.01
C TYR A 12 -1.32 13.31 -2.12
N VAL A 13 -1.19 14.11 -1.07
CA VAL A 13 -2.28 14.42 -0.15
C VAL A 13 -2.65 15.88 -0.33
N ASN A 14 -3.91 16.14 -0.67
CA ASN A 14 -4.40 17.50 -0.80
C ASN A 14 -4.48 18.16 0.59
N LYS A 15 -3.80 19.31 0.75
CA LYS A 15 -3.73 20.07 1.99
C LYS A 15 -5.08 20.53 2.53
N ARG A 16 -6.12 20.56 1.68
CA ARG A 16 -7.52 20.84 2.09
C ARG A 16 -8.11 19.74 2.96
N TYR A 17 -7.62 18.50 2.87
CA TYR A 17 -8.14 17.37 3.65
C TYR A 17 -7.27 17.00 4.84
N CYS A 18 -5.95 17.21 4.75
CA CYS A 18 -5.03 16.88 5.83
C CYS A 18 -3.77 17.74 5.76
N LYS A 19 -3.25 18.17 6.92
CA LYS A 19 -2.02 18.97 7.03
C LYS A 19 -0.81 18.16 7.45
N THR A 20 -1.01 17.17 8.33
CA THR A 20 0.08 16.41 8.95
C THR A 20 0.10 14.99 8.39
N ILE A 21 1.22 14.63 7.79
CA ILE A 21 1.47 13.31 7.22
C ILE A 21 2.74 12.79 7.87
N VAL A 22 2.71 11.55 8.33
CA VAL A 22 3.87 10.86 8.90
C VAL A 22 4.22 9.70 7.98
N VAL A 23 5.46 9.65 7.52
CA VAL A 23 5.93 8.47 6.78
C VAL A 23 6.28 7.39 7.79
N ARG A 24 5.64 6.23 7.65
CA ARG A 24 5.83 5.07 8.53
C ARG A 24 6.89 4.13 7.99
N GLU A 25 6.88 3.86 6.69
CA GLU A 25 7.80 2.92 6.05
C GLU A 25 8.22 3.42 4.67
N ARG A 26 9.46 3.12 4.30
CA ARG A 26 10.01 3.31 2.95
C ARG A 26 10.84 2.09 2.61
N ILE A 27 10.38 1.30 1.65
CA ILE A 27 11.06 0.10 1.19
C ILE A 27 11.27 0.22 -0.31
N CYS A 28 12.50 -0.03 -0.74
CA CYS A 28 12.86 -0.11 -2.15
C CYS A 28 13.78 -1.30 -2.35
N THR A 29 13.24 -2.34 -2.97
CA THR A 29 13.91 -3.59 -3.28
C THR A 29 13.70 -3.93 -4.76
N PRO A 30 14.40 -4.92 -5.31
CA PRO A 30 14.13 -5.40 -6.67
C PRO A 30 12.69 -5.91 -6.87
N ASP A 31 12.06 -6.41 -5.80
CA ASP A 31 10.74 -7.03 -5.85
C ASP A 31 9.60 -6.03 -5.59
N ILE A 32 9.82 -5.05 -4.71
CA ILE A 32 8.80 -4.09 -4.30
C ILE A 32 9.38 -2.70 -3.99
N GLU A 33 8.63 -1.68 -4.43
CA GLU A 33 8.72 -0.31 -3.98
C GLU A 33 7.48 0.02 -3.16
N LEU A 34 7.66 0.43 -1.91
CA LEU A 34 6.58 0.63 -0.96
C LEU A 34 6.80 1.91 -0.15
N LEU A 35 5.75 2.72 -0.07
CA LEU A 35 5.67 3.89 0.79
C LEU A 35 4.43 3.76 1.68
N SER A 36 4.64 3.63 2.98
CA SER A 36 3.54 3.67 3.94
C SER A 36 3.52 5.00 4.67
N ILE A 37 2.35 5.63 4.72
CA ILE A 37 2.10 6.87 5.44
C ILE A 37 0.92 6.71 6.39
N SER A 38 0.93 7.50 7.46
CA SER A 38 -0.24 7.72 8.29
C SER A 38 -0.64 9.19 8.26
N LEU A 39 -1.94 9.44 8.24
CA LEU A 39 -2.50 10.78 8.24
C LEU A 39 -3.86 10.78 8.93
N ARG A 40 -4.30 11.95 9.41
CA ARG A 40 -5.65 12.14 9.95
C ARG A 40 -6.37 13.22 9.14
N PRO A 41 -7.33 12.87 8.27
CA PRO A 41 -8.13 13.88 7.59
C PRO A 41 -8.95 14.71 8.59
N PHE A 42 -9.25 15.97 8.25
CA PHE A 42 -10.01 16.88 9.14
C PHE A 42 -11.40 16.36 9.50
N TYR A 43 -12.03 15.62 8.59
CA TYR A 43 -13.37 15.08 8.74
C TYR A 43 -13.40 13.56 8.99
N LEU A 44 -12.29 12.99 9.49
CA LEU A 44 -12.29 11.59 9.88
C LEU A 44 -13.24 11.38 11.07
N PRO A 45 -14.08 10.33 11.06
CA PRO A 45 -14.89 9.96 12.21
C PRO A 45 -14.06 9.89 13.50
N ARG A 46 -14.70 10.19 14.63
CA ARG A 46 -14.00 10.33 15.92
C ARG A 46 -13.45 9.00 16.42
N GLU A 47 -14.08 7.91 16.01
CA GLU A 47 -13.77 6.52 16.36
C GLU A 47 -12.37 6.13 15.88
N PHE A 48 -11.95 6.62 14.71
CA PHE A 48 -10.63 6.35 14.16
C PHE A 48 -9.66 7.43 14.59
N GLN A 49 -8.44 7.07 15.01
CA GLN A 49 -7.42 8.05 15.38
C GLN A 49 -6.61 8.54 14.17
N GLN A 50 -6.38 7.67 13.19
CA GLN A 50 -5.66 7.95 11.96
C GLN A 50 -6.08 6.94 10.88
N LEU A 51 -5.62 7.19 9.66
CA LEU A 51 -5.64 6.25 8.55
C LEU A 51 -4.21 5.88 8.18
N PHE A 52 -4.01 4.66 7.69
CA PHE A 52 -2.79 4.25 7.04
C PHE A 52 -3.00 4.03 5.55
N PHE A 53 -2.06 4.51 4.74
CA PHE A 53 -2.01 4.27 3.30
C PHE A 53 -0.66 3.71 2.93
N THR A 54 -0.65 2.51 2.36
CA THR A 54 0.54 1.84 1.85
C THR A 54 0.43 1.78 0.34
N VAL A 55 1.24 2.60 -0.33
CA VAL A 55 1.32 2.62 -1.80
C VAL A 55 2.40 1.65 -2.25
N VAL A 56 2.05 0.74 -3.16
CA VAL A 56 2.93 -0.32 -3.65
C VAL A 56 3.12 -0.26 -5.16
N TYR A 57 4.33 -0.62 -5.59
CA TYR A 57 4.63 -1.00 -6.96
C TYR A 57 5.45 -2.28 -6.91
N ILE A 58 4.94 -3.35 -7.52
CA ILE A 58 5.60 -4.65 -7.59
C ILE A 58 6.09 -4.85 -9.02
N HIS A 59 7.39 -5.07 -9.19
CA HIS A 59 7.95 -5.19 -10.54
C HIS A 59 7.37 -6.43 -11.27
N PRO A 60 7.10 -6.40 -12.59
CA PRO A 60 6.56 -7.55 -13.33
C PRO A 60 7.41 -8.84 -13.30
N ARG A 61 8.67 -8.73 -12.87
CA ARG A 61 9.60 -9.85 -12.68
C ARG A 61 9.96 -10.12 -11.21
N ALA A 62 9.23 -9.50 -10.29
CA ALA A 62 9.44 -9.66 -8.85
C ALA A 62 9.07 -11.07 -8.40
N ASN A 63 9.73 -11.50 -7.33
CA ASN A 63 9.24 -12.60 -6.52
C ASN A 63 7.99 -12.15 -5.74
N ALA A 64 6.82 -12.59 -6.18
CA ALA A 64 5.53 -12.23 -5.59
C ALA A 64 5.41 -12.65 -4.12
N VAL A 65 6.02 -13.78 -3.72
CA VAL A 65 5.98 -14.25 -2.32
C VAL A 65 6.75 -13.29 -1.43
N THR A 66 7.95 -12.90 -1.84
CA THR A 66 8.77 -11.92 -1.10
C THR A 66 8.08 -10.56 -1.01
N ALA A 67 7.47 -10.09 -2.11
CA ALA A 67 6.72 -8.83 -2.11
C ALA A 67 5.50 -8.89 -1.16
N ALA A 68 4.72 -9.97 -1.20
CA ALA A 68 3.56 -10.16 -0.32
C ALA A 68 3.98 -10.24 1.17
N GLN A 69 5.08 -10.93 1.49
CA GLN A 69 5.64 -10.99 2.84
C GLN A 69 6.06 -9.61 3.33
N LEU A 70 6.75 -8.81 2.50
CA LEU A 70 7.14 -7.45 2.88
C LEU A 70 5.92 -6.56 3.13
N ILE A 71 4.85 -6.70 2.35
CA ILE A 71 3.59 -5.99 2.59
C ILE A 71 2.99 -6.43 3.94
N ASN A 72 2.94 -7.73 4.22
CA ASN A 72 2.42 -8.26 5.49
C ASN A 72 3.20 -7.76 6.70
N ASP A 73 4.53 -7.76 6.61
CA ASP A 73 5.39 -7.28 7.70
C ASP A 73 5.17 -5.79 7.96
N VAL A 74 5.02 -4.98 6.91
CA VAL A 74 4.64 -3.57 7.04
C VAL A 74 3.28 -3.46 7.71
N THR A 75 2.27 -4.19 7.24
CA THR A 75 0.92 -4.17 7.80
C THR A 75 0.93 -4.51 9.30
N HIS A 76 1.65 -5.57 9.69
CA HIS A 76 1.83 -5.93 11.09
C HIS A 76 2.50 -4.83 11.90
N ARG A 77 3.53 -4.16 11.36
CA ARG A 77 4.13 -2.99 12.04
C ARG A 77 3.11 -1.87 12.24
N LEU A 78 2.22 -1.62 11.28
CA LEU A 78 1.16 -0.62 11.43
C LEU A 78 0.12 -1.04 12.48
N ASP A 79 -0.20 -2.33 12.59
CA ASP A 79 -1.06 -2.86 13.65
C ASP A 79 -0.48 -2.61 15.04
N THR A 80 0.86 -2.71 15.21
CA THR A 80 1.50 -2.37 16.50
C THR A 80 1.37 -0.88 16.86
N ILE A 81 1.15 0.00 15.88
CA ILE A 81 0.98 1.45 16.10
C ILE A 81 -0.47 1.78 16.43
N CYS A 82 -1.42 1.27 15.65
CA CYS A 82 -2.85 1.49 15.87
C CYS A 82 -3.65 0.36 15.18
N PRO A 83 -4.04 -0.68 15.94
CA PRO A 83 -4.71 -1.85 15.36
C PRO A 83 -6.08 -1.49 14.78
N GLU A 84 -6.83 -0.63 15.45
CA GLU A 84 -8.17 -0.19 15.03
C GLU A 84 -8.18 0.82 13.88
N ALA A 85 -7.01 1.36 13.49
CA ALA A 85 -6.96 2.29 12.37
C ALA A 85 -7.17 1.55 11.03
N PRO A 86 -8.04 2.06 10.15
CA PRO A 86 -8.17 1.54 8.81
C PRO A 86 -6.85 1.64 8.04
N LYS A 87 -6.54 0.59 7.30
CA LYS A 87 -5.30 0.42 6.53
C LYS A 87 -5.70 0.15 5.09
N PHE A 88 -5.22 1.00 4.20
CA PHE A 88 -5.42 0.84 2.77
C PHE A 88 -4.09 0.46 2.12
N ILE A 89 -4.10 -0.59 1.31
CA ILE A 89 -2.93 -1.05 0.55
C ILE A 89 -3.31 -0.99 -0.92
N LEU A 90 -2.66 -0.09 -1.66
CA LEU A 90 -3.05 0.21 -3.03
C LEU A 90 -1.87 0.44 -3.95
N GLY A 91 -2.06 0.25 -5.24
CA GLY A 91 -1.07 0.52 -6.27
C GLY A 91 -1.01 -0.61 -7.28
N ASP A 92 0.11 -0.71 -8.00
CA ASP A 92 0.30 -1.68 -9.07
C ASP A 92 0.95 -2.96 -8.53
N PHE A 93 0.15 -4.02 -8.46
CA PHE A 93 0.55 -5.32 -7.97
C PHE A 93 1.14 -6.23 -9.05
N ASN A 94 1.02 -5.82 -10.32
CA ASN A 94 1.30 -6.66 -11.48
C ASN A 94 0.69 -8.06 -11.36
N HIS A 95 1.50 -9.08 -11.04
CA HIS A 95 1.08 -10.48 -10.89
C HIS A 95 0.96 -10.93 -9.43
N CYS A 96 1.25 -10.08 -8.45
CA CYS A 96 1.20 -10.42 -7.04
C CYS A 96 -0.23 -10.47 -6.51
N ARG A 97 -0.48 -11.47 -5.67
CA ARG A 97 -1.77 -11.76 -5.03
C ARG A 97 -1.58 -11.77 -3.51
N LEU A 98 -2.47 -11.09 -2.78
CA LEU A 98 -2.37 -10.94 -1.34
C LEU A 98 -3.36 -11.82 -0.56
N GLU A 99 -4.29 -12.48 -1.23
CA GLU A 99 -5.43 -13.20 -0.63
C GLU A 99 -4.98 -14.28 0.36
N GLU A 100 -3.85 -14.93 0.11
CA GLU A 100 -3.29 -15.95 1.01
C GLU A 100 -2.55 -15.35 2.20
N THR A 101 -1.99 -14.15 2.03
CA THR A 101 -1.13 -13.49 3.03
C THR A 101 -1.92 -12.57 3.95
N LEU A 102 -2.88 -11.80 3.40
CA LEU A 102 -3.73 -10.84 4.11
C LEU A 102 -5.20 -11.29 4.07
N LYS A 103 -5.49 -12.41 4.75
CA LYS A 103 -6.82 -13.05 4.70
C LYS A 103 -7.99 -12.19 5.23
N THR A 104 -7.68 -11.17 6.03
CA THR A 104 -8.68 -10.28 6.62
C THR A 104 -8.97 -9.04 5.77
N TYR A 105 -8.24 -8.86 4.68
CA TYR A 105 -8.39 -7.71 3.80
C TYR A 105 -9.27 -8.06 2.60
N GLU A 106 -10.13 -7.13 2.20
CA GLU A 106 -11.02 -7.27 1.07
C GLU A 106 -10.50 -6.44 -0.10
N GLN A 107 -10.51 -6.99 -1.31
CA GLN A 107 -10.11 -6.27 -2.51
C GLN A 107 -11.31 -5.48 -3.08
N TYR A 108 -11.12 -4.18 -3.35
CA TYR A 108 -12.19 -3.28 -3.78
C TYR A 108 -12.23 -2.91 -5.28
N ILE A 109 -11.16 -3.18 -6.05
CA ILE A 109 -11.09 -2.82 -7.47
C ILE A 109 -11.61 -3.96 -8.35
N THR A 110 -12.79 -3.77 -8.95
CA THR A 110 -13.44 -4.78 -9.79
C THR A 110 -13.35 -4.50 -11.30
N CYS A 111 -12.76 -3.37 -11.70
CA CYS A 111 -12.62 -2.99 -13.10
C CYS A 111 -11.26 -3.41 -13.69
N THR A 112 -11.22 -3.60 -15.00
CA THR A 112 -9.96 -3.84 -15.72
C THR A 112 -9.19 -2.54 -15.81
N THR A 113 -7.88 -2.59 -15.53
CA THR A 113 -7.00 -1.41 -15.56
C THR A 113 -6.08 -1.40 -16.76
N THR A 114 -6.13 -2.43 -17.59
CA THR A 114 -5.34 -2.54 -18.83
C THR A 114 -6.22 -2.82 -20.05
N LEU A 115 -5.70 -2.46 -21.23
CA LEU A 115 -6.28 -2.80 -22.53
C LEU A 115 -6.35 -4.32 -22.81
N ARG A 116 -5.68 -5.15 -21.99
CA ARG A 116 -5.65 -6.61 -22.10
C ARG A 116 -6.67 -7.30 -21.18
N ASN A 117 -7.63 -6.55 -20.63
CA ASN A 117 -8.62 -7.04 -19.67
C ASN A 117 -7.98 -7.65 -18.41
N THR A 118 -6.87 -7.08 -17.94
CA THR A 118 -6.27 -7.43 -16.64
C THR A 118 -6.41 -6.28 -15.66
N THR A 119 -6.48 -6.60 -14.38
CA THR A 119 -6.46 -5.64 -13.27
C THR A 119 -5.12 -5.76 -12.58
N LEU A 120 -4.26 -4.76 -12.77
CA LEU A 120 -2.95 -4.69 -12.13
C LEU A 120 -2.99 -3.79 -10.88
N ASP A 121 -3.78 -2.71 -10.97
CA ASP A 121 -3.99 -1.82 -9.83
C ASP A 121 -5.04 -2.40 -8.91
N LEU A 122 -4.65 -2.68 -7.67
CA LEU A 122 -5.54 -3.21 -6.65
C LEU A 122 -5.61 -2.21 -5.48
N CYS A 123 -6.68 -2.33 -4.70
CA CYS A 123 -6.84 -1.66 -3.42
C CYS A 123 -7.44 -2.68 -2.45
N PHE A 124 -6.74 -2.89 -1.34
CA PHE A 124 -7.14 -3.69 -0.20
C PHE A 124 -7.35 -2.78 1.01
#